data_AF-A0A843WVU5-F1
#
_entry.id   AF-A0A843WVU5-F1
#
_cell.length_a   1.000
_cell.length_b   1.000
_cell.length_c   1.000
_cell.angle_alpha   90.00
_cell.angle_beta   90.00
_cell.angle_gamma   90.00
#
_symmetry.space_group_name_H-M   'P 1'
#
loop_
_entity.id
_entity.type
_entity.pdbx_description
1 polymer ?
#
loop_
_entity_poly.entity_id
_entity_poly.type
_entity_poly.pdbx_seq_one_letter_code
_entity_poly.pdbx_strand_id
1 'polypeptide(L)'
;MLSVIHLLDLSANLVVAHNSFDQALGTINSDLKWETSQAVKPIWERTKEIDGHFGWVFPSSNMEEPGAEPDPLNGAKSIRELYELSSASYSGKFTVPVLWDKKNKTIVNNESAEIIQMLNSEFNDIAENAALDLFPQQLQTQINEVNKWAYDAINNGVYKCGFAQKQGPYDEVTA
;
A
#
# COMPACT_ATOMS: atom_id res chain seq x y z
N MET A 1 -14.92 15.47 13.00
CA MET A 1 -13.66 15.01 13.62
C MET A 1 -13.66 13.47 13.74
N LEU A 2 -14.08 12.77 12.67
CA LEU A 2 -14.15 11.30 12.59
C LEU A 2 -13.35 10.76 11.38
N SER A 3 -12.71 11.64 10.61
CA SER A 3 -12.15 11.32 9.28
C SER A 3 -10.65 10.98 9.29
N VAL A 4 -9.97 11.13 10.44
CA VAL A 4 -8.51 10.91 10.55
C VAL A 4 -8.17 9.50 11.04
N ILE A 5 -9.11 8.81 11.70
CA ILE A 5 -8.86 7.47 12.29
C ILE A 5 -8.81 6.36 11.22
N HIS A 6 -9.42 6.54 10.04
CA HIS A 6 -9.31 5.57 8.94
C HIS A 6 -7.95 5.57 8.23
N LEU A 7 -7.08 6.55 8.46
CA LEU A 7 -5.74 6.58 7.84
C LEU A 7 -4.67 5.82 8.63
N LEU A 8 -4.94 5.42 9.88
CA LEU A 8 -3.90 4.87 10.76
C LEU A 8 -3.81 3.34 10.74
N ASP A 9 -4.77 2.64 10.11
CA ASP A 9 -4.70 1.20 9.88
C ASP A 9 -4.70 0.86 8.37
N LEU A 10 -3.73 1.45 7.66
CA LEU A 10 -3.40 1.09 6.29
C LEU A 10 -2.64 -0.25 6.21
N SER A 11 -2.36 -0.91 7.35
CA SER A 11 -1.67 -2.20 7.37
C SER A 11 -2.52 -3.35 6.83
N ALA A 12 -3.85 -3.16 6.76
CA ALA A 12 -4.80 -4.16 6.27
C ALA A 12 -5.58 -3.75 5.00
N ASN A 13 -5.54 -2.48 4.56
CA ASN A 13 -6.43 -1.99 3.50
C ASN A 13 -5.81 -0.88 2.61
N LEU A 14 -4.72 -1.16 1.88
CA LEU A 14 -4.27 -0.27 0.80
C LEU A 14 -3.82 -1.09 -0.43
N VAL A 15 -4.76 -1.33 -1.35
CA VAL A 15 -4.96 -0.68 -2.67
C VAL A 15 -3.77 -0.86 -3.60
N VAL A 16 -3.92 -1.78 -4.56
CA VAL A 16 -3.16 -1.70 -5.81
C VAL A 16 -3.67 -0.48 -6.55
N ALA A 17 -3.00 0.65 -6.40
CA ALA A 17 -3.39 1.85 -7.11
C ALA A 17 -2.94 1.71 -8.56
N HIS A 18 -3.87 2.02 -9.45
CA HIS A 18 -3.88 1.62 -10.83
C HIS A 18 -3.86 2.87 -11.69
N ASN A 19 -2.68 3.33 -12.12
CA ASN A 19 -2.60 4.54 -12.95
C ASN A 19 -1.95 4.28 -14.31
N SER A 20 -2.40 5.05 -15.31
CA SER A 20 -1.71 5.24 -16.59
C SER A 20 -1.04 6.62 -16.53
N PHE A 21 0.27 6.67 -16.32
CA PHE A 21 1.01 7.94 -16.40
C PHE A 21 1.27 8.30 -17.88
N ASP A 22 0.46 9.19 -18.44
CA ASP A 22 0.77 9.88 -19.70
C ASP A 22 1.34 11.27 -19.41
N GLN A 23 2.67 11.37 -19.32
CA GLN A 23 3.37 12.67 -19.34
C GLN A 23 3.52 13.26 -20.75
N ALA A 24 2.92 12.64 -21.77
CA ALA A 24 3.01 13.10 -23.14
C ALA A 24 1.60 13.33 -23.70
N LEU A 25 1.35 14.58 -24.09
CA LEU A 25 0.18 15.11 -24.83
C LEU A 25 -0.98 15.58 -23.93
N GLY A 26 -1.18 16.90 -23.91
CA GLY A 26 -2.18 17.63 -23.12
C GLY A 26 -3.63 17.35 -23.50
N THR A 27 -4.09 16.13 -23.27
CA THR A 27 -5.51 15.77 -23.22
C THR A 27 -5.68 14.61 -22.24
N ILE A 28 -5.97 14.94 -20.99
CA ILE A 28 -6.38 13.94 -20.00
C ILE A 28 -7.86 13.64 -20.28
N ASN A 29 -8.15 12.44 -20.78
CA ASN A 29 -9.53 11.97 -20.99
C ASN A 29 -10.27 11.95 -19.64
N SER A 30 -11.52 12.41 -19.65
CA SER A 30 -12.46 12.44 -18.53
C SER A 30 -12.89 11.08 -17.97
N ASP A 31 -12.24 9.99 -18.39
CA ASP A 31 -12.61 8.61 -18.10
C ASP A 31 -11.69 7.93 -17.06
N LEU A 32 -10.95 8.73 -16.27
CA LEU A 32 -10.18 8.27 -15.12
C LEU A 32 -11.13 7.70 -14.05
N LYS A 33 -11.41 6.39 -14.15
CA LYS A 33 -12.04 5.61 -13.09
C LYS A 33 -10.95 4.97 -12.24
N TRP A 34 -10.87 5.41 -10.98
CA TRP A 34 -10.07 4.75 -9.96
C TRP A 34 -10.85 3.51 -9.50
N GLU A 35 -10.26 2.35 -9.71
CA GLU A 35 -10.73 1.11 -9.10
C GLU A 35 -9.81 0.83 -7.92
N THR A 36 -10.32 1.06 -6.70
CA THR A 36 -9.65 0.64 -5.48
C THR A 36 -10.03 -0.81 -5.23
N SER A 37 -9.20 -1.74 -5.69
CA SER A 37 -9.38 -3.16 -5.41
C SER A 37 -8.89 -3.48 -3.99
N GLN A 38 -9.76 -4.00 -3.12
CA GLN A 38 -9.35 -4.72 -1.92
C GLN A 38 -8.83 -6.08 -2.39
N ALA A 39 -7.52 -6.17 -2.51
CA ALA A 39 -6.95 -7.02 -3.54
C ALA A 39 -6.61 -8.44 -3.06
N VAL A 40 -6.62 -8.74 -1.76
CA VAL A 40 -6.07 -10.01 -1.26
C VAL A 40 -6.86 -10.59 -0.11
N LYS A 41 -6.82 -11.92 0.03
CA LYS A 41 -7.40 -12.64 1.15
C LYS A 41 -6.77 -12.18 2.48
N PRO A 42 -7.53 -12.15 3.58
CA PRO A 42 -7.02 -11.76 4.90
C PRO A 42 -6.06 -12.80 5.49
N ILE A 43 -6.08 -14.02 4.97
CA ILE A 43 -5.24 -15.13 5.42
C ILE A 43 -4.06 -15.28 4.46
N TRP A 44 -2.85 -15.37 5.04
CA TRP A 44 -1.65 -15.63 4.26
C TRP A 44 -1.64 -17.07 3.73
N GLU A 45 -1.30 -17.23 2.45
CA GLU A 45 -1.29 -18.50 1.74
C GLU A 45 0.08 -18.73 1.08
N ARG A 46 0.36 -19.97 0.66
CA ARG A 46 1.59 -20.26 -0.09
C ARG A 46 1.51 -19.60 -1.47
N THR A 47 2.48 -18.75 -1.78
CA THR A 47 2.54 -18.04 -3.06
C THR A 47 3.06 -18.92 -4.20
N LYS A 48 3.86 -19.94 -3.90
CA LYS A 48 4.24 -21.03 -4.82
C LYS A 48 4.25 -22.35 -4.08
N GLU A 49 3.99 -23.45 -4.78
CA GLU A 49 3.95 -24.79 -4.19
C GLU A 49 5.28 -25.18 -3.51
N ILE A 50 6.40 -24.72 -4.06
CA ILE A 50 7.75 -25.04 -3.58
C ILE A 50 8.26 -24.11 -2.47
N ASP A 51 7.56 -23.01 -2.19
CA ASP A 51 8.01 -22.05 -1.17
C ASP A 51 7.74 -22.58 0.24
N GLY A 52 8.70 -22.38 1.15
CA GLY A 52 8.48 -22.57 2.58
C GLY A 52 7.78 -21.38 3.27
N HIS A 53 7.65 -20.24 2.58
CA HIS A 53 7.06 -19.02 3.11
C HIS A 53 5.64 -18.77 2.56
N PHE A 54 4.87 -17.97 3.29
CA PHE A 54 3.52 -17.56 2.93
C PHE A 54 3.50 -16.07 2.53
N GLY A 55 2.43 -15.63 1.88
CA GLY A 55 2.25 -14.24 1.48
C GLY A 55 0.81 -13.95 1.07
N TRP A 56 0.62 -12.75 0.50
CA TRP A 56 -0.68 -12.25 0.09
C TRP A 56 -1.14 -12.87 -1.24
N VAL A 57 -2.35 -13.43 -1.25
CA VAL A 57 -2.95 -14.16 -2.37
C VAL A 57 -4.28 -13.51 -2.77
N PHE A 58 -4.53 -13.42 -4.07
CA PHE A 58 -5.81 -12.99 -4.62
C PHE A 58 -6.80 -14.15 -4.56
N PRO A 59 -8.09 -13.92 -4.26
CA PRO A 59 -9.11 -14.95 -4.44
C PRO A 59 -9.25 -15.34 -5.92
N SER A 60 -9.64 -16.58 -6.17
CA SER A 60 -9.90 -17.13 -7.50
C SER A 60 -11.21 -16.61 -8.09
N SER A 61 -12.12 -16.12 -7.25
CA SER A 61 -13.39 -15.52 -7.66
C SER A 61 -13.91 -14.54 -6.59
N ASN A 62 -14.79 -13.61 -6.99
CA ASN A 62 -15.43 -12.64 -6.09
C ASN A 62 -16.35 -13.27 -5.03
N MET A 63 -16.55 -14.59 -5.08
CA MET A 63 -17.37 -15.35 -4.13
C MET A 63 -16.55 -16.11 -3.10
N GLU A 64 -15.22 -16.21 -3.29
CA GLU A 64 -14.35 -16.99 -2.42
C GLU A 64 -14.11 -16.31 -1.07
N GLU A 65 -13.85 -14.99 -1.08
CA GLU A 65 -13.55 -14.21 0.10
C GLU A 65 -14.32 -12.87 0.06
N PRO A 66 -15.28 -12.64 0.97
CA PRO A 66 -16.05 -11.40 1.01
C PRO A 66 -15.15 -10.18 1.21
N GLY A 67 -15.25 -9.21 0.30
CA GLY A 67 -14.43 -8.00 0.34
C GLY A 67 -13.07 -8.13 -0.33
N ALA A 68 -12.69 -9.31 -0.84
CA ALA A 68 -11.54 -9.46 -1.71
C ALA A 68 -11.98 -9.85 -3.14
N GLU A 69 -11.20 -9.43 -4.14
CA GLU A 69 -11.46 -9.74 -5.54
C GLU A 69 -10.22 -10.26 -6.27
N PRO A 70 -10.39 -11.09 -7.32
CA PRO A 70 -9.29 -11.51 -8.19
C PRO A 70 -8.58 -10.30 -8.78
N ASP A 71 -7.28 -10.41 -9.09
CA ASP A 71 -6.55 -9.34 -9.76
C ASP A 71 -7.22 -9.01 -11.11
N PRO A 72 -7.84 -7.82 -11.25
CA PRO A 72 -8.59 -7.49 -12.45
C PRO A 72 -7.69 -7.14 -13.63
N LEU A 73 -6.40 -6.88 -13.40
CA LEU A 73 -5.50 -6.36 -14.45
C LEU A 73 -4.55 -7.38 -15.03
N ASN A 74 -3.82 -8.08 -14.19
CA ASN A 74 -2.77 -9.00 -14.65
C ASN A 74 -3.21 -10.46 -14.52
N GLY A 75 -4.33 -10.72 -13.84
CA GLY A 75 -4.74 -12.07 -13.47
C GLY A 75 -3.73 -12.76 -12.55
N ALA A 76 -2.95 -11.98 -11.79
CA ALA A 76 -2.01 -12.49 -10.81
C ALA A 76 -2.74 -13.23 -9.69
N LYS A 77 -2.17 -14.34 -9.24
CA LYS A 77 -2.70 -15.13 -8.11
C LYS A 77 -2.13 -14.67 -6.77
N SER A 78 -1.02 -13.95 -6.77
CA SER A 78 -0.42 -13.41 -5.55
C SER A 78 0.27 -12.08 -5.77
N ILE A 79 0.48 -11.31 -4.69
CA ILE A 79 1.28 -10.08 -4.74
C ILE A 79 2.70 -10.36 -5.21
N ARG A 80 3.26 -11.52 -4.83
CA ARG A 80 4.56 -11.99 -5.33
C ARG A 80 4.63 -12.00 -6.86
N GLU A 81 3.58 -12.47 -7.52
CA GLU A 81 3.55 -12.50 -9.00
C GLU A 81 3.61 -11.09 -9.60
N LEU A 82 3.04 -10.07 -8.95
CA LEU A 82 3.18 -8.67 -9.42
C LEU A 82 4.64 -8.18 -9.33
N TYR A 83 5.34 -8.52 -8.25
CA TYR A 83 6.77 -8.21 -8.14
C TYR A 83 7.59 -8.93 -9.20
N GLU A 84 7.32 -10.22 -9.43
CA GLU A 84 8.00 -11.00 -10.47
C GLU A 84 7.69 -10.51 -11.89
N LEU A 85 6.47 -10.02 -12.15
CA LEU A 85 6.09 -9.36 -13.39
C LEU A 85 6.86 -8.05 -13.59
N SER A 86 7.02 -7.26 -12.54
CA SER A 86 7.76 -5.99 -12.61
C SER A 86 9.27 -6.18 -12.78
N SER A 87 9.84 -7.22 -12.15
CA SER A 87 11.27 -7.51 -12.19
C SER A 87 11.54 -8.98 -11.87
N ALA A 88 12.04 -9.72 -12.87
CA ALA A 88 12.42 -11.13 -12.72
C ALA A 88 13.57 -11.36 -11.72
N SER A 89 14.30 -10.31 -11.33
CA SER A 89 15.44 -10.38 -10.40
C SER A 89 15.13 -9.81 -9.02
N TYR A 90 13.85 -9.56 -8.69
CA TYR A 90 13.49 -9.05 -7.37
C TYR A 90 13.79 -10.07 -6.26
N SER A 91 14.48 -9.64 -5.20
CA SER A 91 14.92 -10.51 -4.10
C SER A 91 14.49 -10.00 -2.71
N GLY A 92 13.54 -9.07 -2.65
CA GLY A 92 13.06 -8.46 -1.41
C GLY A 92 11.80 -9.14 -0.84
N LYS A 93 11.14 -8.46 0.12
CA LYS A 93 9.85 -8.90 0.66
C LYS A 93 8.71 -8.48 -0.27
N PHE A 94 7.76 -9.37 -0.49
CA PHE A 94 6.55 -9.08 -1.25
C PHE A 94 5.52 -8.40 -0.34
N THR A 95 5.49 -7.07 -0.34
CA THR A 95 4.67 -6.28 0.58
C THR A 95 3.47 -5.66 -0.12
N VAL A 96 2.47 -5.29 0.68
CA VAL A 96 1.45 -4.32 0.32
C VAL A 96 1.69 -3.04 1.12
N PRO A 97 1.28 -1.85 0.64
CA PRO A 97 0.63 -1.56 -0.65
C PRO A 97 1.56 -1.70 -1.87
N VAL A 98 0.96 -1.70 -3.07
CA VAL A 98 1.69 -1.64 -4.36
C VAL A 98 1.05 -0.59 -5.27
N LEU A 99 1.77 0.50 -5.59
CA LEU A 99 1.38 1.43 -6.64
C LEU A 99 1.85 0.85 -7.99
N TRP A 100 0.91 0.52 -8.87
CA TRP A 100 1.16 -0.20 -10.12
C TRP A 100 0.93 0.69 -11.35
N ASP A 101 1.90 0.70 -12.26
CA ASP A 101 1.78 1.31 -13.59
C ASP A 101 1.15 0.31 -14.56
N LYS A 102 -0.08 0.61 -14.97
CA LYS A 102 -0.84 -0.23 -15.91
C LYS A 102 -0.20 -0.30 -17.31
N LYS A 103 0.42 0.80 -17.74
CA LYS A 103 0.96 0.98 -19.10
C LYS A 103 2.28 0.24 -19.24
N ASN A 104 3.18 0.45 -18.29
CA ASN A 104 4.51 -0.16 -18.30
C ASN A 104 4.55 -1.53 -17.60
N LYS A 105 3.44 -1.94 -16.96
CA LYS A 105 3.32 -3.21 -16.22
C LYS A 105 4.43 -3.39 -15.19
N THR A 106 4.62 -2.37 -14.35
CA THR A 106 5.66 -2.35 -13.33
C THR A 106 5.19 -1.71 -12.03
N ILE A 107 5.90 -1.99 -10.94
CA ILE A 107 5.69 -1.33 -9.66
C ILE A 107 6.34 0.04 -9.70
N VAL A 108 5.56 1.08 -9.42
CA VAL A 108 6.04 2.46 -9.27
C VAL A 108 6.61 2.66 -7.86
N ASN A 109 5.86 2.23 -6.84
CA ASN A 109 6.27 2.37 -5.43
C ASN A 109 5.56 1.31 -4.57
N ASN A 110 6.20 0.87 -3.49
CA ASN A 110 5.62 -0.01 -2.47
C ASN A 110 5.84 0.52 -1.04
N GLU A 111 6.30 1.76 -0.89
CA GLU A 111 6.44 2.46 0.39
C GLU A 111 5.19 3.31 0.65
N SER A 112 4.39 2.89 1.62
CA SER A 112 3.09 3.50 1.93
C SER A 112 3.20 4.99 2.25
N ALA A 113 4.24 5.42 2.98
CA ALA A 113 4.43 6.81 3.40
C ALA A 113 4.76 7.74 2.21
N GLU A 114 5.43 7.19 1.18
CA GLU A 114 5.70 7.93 -0.06
C GLU A 114 4.47 7.94 -0.96
N ILE A 115 3.75 6.82 -1.06
CA ILE A 115 2.52 6.72 -1.87
C ILE A 115 1.49 7.76 -1.41
N ILE A 116 1.26 7.91 -0.10
CA ILE A 116 0.30 8.92 0.40
C ILE A 116 0.75 10.35 0.09
N GLN A 117 2.06 10.63 0.04
CA GLN A 117 2.58 11.95 -0.34
C GLN A 117 2.42 12.19 -1.84
N MET A 118 2.67 11.19 -2.68
CA MET A 118 2.39 11.28 -4.12
C MET A 118 0.90 11.59 -4.35
N LEU A 119 0.01 10.87 -3.67
CA LEU A 119 -1.43 11.09 -3.80
C LEU A 119 -1.89 12.46 -3.29
N ASN A 120 -1.15 13.10 -2.39
CA ASN A 120 -1.47 14.41 -1.85
C ASN A 120 -1.32 15.55 -2.88
N SER A 121 -0.41 15.42 -3.86
CA SER A 121 -0.09 16.54 -4.77
C SER A 121 -0.01 16.20 -6.24
N GLU A 122 0.40 14.99 -6.63
CA GLU A 122 0.70 14.64 -8.03
C GLU A 122 -0.55 14.61 -8.94
N PHE A 123 -1.75 14.69 -8.35
CA PHE A 123 -3.03 14.59 -9.06
C PHE A 123 -3.92 15.83 -8.88
N ASN A 124 -3.38 16.94 -8.37
CA ASN A 124 -4.17 18.14 -8.11
C ASN A 124 -4.88 18.70 -9.36
N ASP A 125 -4.33 18.50 -10.55
CA ASP A 125 -4.95 18.95 -11.81
C ASP A 125 -6.29 18.25 -12.13
N ILE A 126 -6.56 17.10 -11.52
CA ILE A 126 -7.78 16.30 -11.74
C ILE A 126 -8.57 16.03 -10.45
N ALA A 127 -8.11 16.53 -9.31
CA ALA A 127 -8.74 16.28 -8.02
C ALA A 127 -9.93 17.21 -7.80
N GLU A 128 -11.04 16.68 -7.25
CA GLU A 128 -12.19 17.50 -6.84
C GLU A 128 -11.83 18.54 -5.78
N ASN A 129 -10.87 18.22 -4.91
CA ASN A 129 -10.39 19.07 -3.82
C ASN A 129 -8.92 19.44 -3.99
N ALA A 130 -8.53 19.91 -5.18
CA ALA A 130 -7.14 20.27 -5.52
C ALA A 130 -6.45 21.28 -4.58
N ALA A 131 -7.22 22.06 -3.82
CA ALA A 131 -6.70 23.02 -2.85
C ALA A 131 -6.40 22.41 -1.47
N LEU A 132 -6.81 21.17 -1.21
CA LEU A 132 -6.56 20.48 0.04
C LEU A 132 -5.14 19.91 0.04
N ASP A 133 -4.28 20.49 0.89
CA ASP A 133 -2.93 19.99 1.13
C ASP A 133 -2.84 19.41 2.55
N LEU A 134 -2.66 18.09 2.65
CA LEU A 134 -2.51 17.36 3.92
C LEU A 134 -1.07 17.37 4.43
N PHE A 135 -0.12 17.86 3.62
CA PHE A 135 1.30 17.95 3.97
C PHE A 135 1.91 19.34 3.68
N PRO A 136 1.29 20.43 4.17
CA PRO A 136 1.67 21.79 3.81
C PRO A 136 3.04 22.16 4.37
N GLN A 137 3.84 22.88 3.58
CA GLN A 137 5.23 23.21 3.87
C GLN A 137 5.46 23.74 5.30
N GLN A 138 4.58 24.63 5.77
CA GLN A 138 4.67 25.26 7.08
C GLN A 138 4.51 24.29 8.27
N LEU A 139 3.90 23.11 8.06
CA LEU A 139 3.68 22.09 9.08
C LEU A 139 4.54 20.84 8.90
N GLN A 140 5.29 20.71 7.79
CA GLN A 140 6.03 19.48 7.46
C GLN A 140 6.93 19.00 8.60
N THR A 141 7.68 19.90 9.23
CA THR A 141 8.53 19.55 10.38
C THR A 141 7.72 18.94 11.53
N GLN A 142 6.62 19.58 11.92
CA GLN A 142 5.76 19.10 13.01
C GLN A 142 5.08 17.77 12.65
N ILE A 143 4.60 17.64 11.41
CA ILE A 143 3.99 16.41 10.92
C ILE A 143 5.01 15.27 10.92
N ASN A 144 6.24 15.53 10.46
CA ASN A 144 7.30 14.52 10.46
C ASN A 144 7.71 14.08 11.86
N GLU A 145 7.77 15.01 12.82
CA GLU A 145 8.05 14.69 14.23
C GLU A 145 6.94 13.81 14.82
N VAL A 146 5.67 14.18 14.61
CA VAL A 146 4.52 13.40 15.09
C VAL A 146 4.46 12.04 14.42
N ASN A 147 4.64 11.98 13.10
CA ASN A 147 4.64 10.73 12.34
C ASN A 147 5.77 9.80 12.78
N LYS A 148 6.97 10.34 13.04
CA LYS A 148 8.09 9.54 13.55
C LYS A 148 7.76 8.92 14.90
N TRP A 149 7.26 9.72 15.84
CA TRP A 149 6.87 9.23 17.16
C TRP A 149 5.75 8.18 17.07
N ALA A 150 4.68 8.49 16.33
CA ALA A 150 3.55 7.58 16.15
C ALA A 150 4.00 6.26 15.51
N TYR A 151 4.84 6.34 14.47
CA TYR A 151 5.36 5.14 13.81
C TYR A 151 6.21 4.29 14.76
N ASP A 152 7.21 4.89 15.42
CA ASP A 152 8.16 4.14 16.22
C ASP A 152 7.54 3.52 17.48
N ALA A 153 6.63 4.26 18.13
CA ALA A 153 6.04 3.90 19.42
C ALA A 153 4.70 3.18 19.30
N ILE A 154 3.90 3.46 18.26
CA ILE A 154 2.54 2.91 18.13
C ILE A 154 2.49 1.93 16.96
N ASN A 155 2.59 2.42 15.72
CA ASN A 155 2.36 1.59 14.53
C ASN A 155 3.32 0.40 14.47
N ASN A 156 4.61 0.63 14.69
CA ASN A 156 5.63 -0.41 14.76
C ASN A 156 5.84 -0.92 16.19
N GLY A 157 5.53 -0.11 17.21
CA GLY A 157 5.72 -0.46 18.61
C GLY A 157 4.96 -1.73 19.00
N VAL A 158 3.69 -1.86 18.62
CA VAL A 158 2.89 -3.06 18.91
C VAL A 158 3.49 -4.34 18.30
N TYR A 159 4.10 -4.24 17.11
CA TYR A 159 4.78 -5.37 16.49
C TYR A 159 6.11 -5.69 17.19
N LYS A 160 6.88 -4.67 17.58
CA LYS A 160 8.12 -4.88 18.36
C LYS A 160 7.81 -5.60 19.68
N CYS A 161 6.74 -5.21 20.38
CA CYS A 161 6.27 -5.90 21.58
C CYS A 161 5.85 -7.33 21.28
N GLY A 162 4.97 -7.53 20.29
CA GLY A 162 4.40 -8.85 19.97
C GLY A 162 5.42 -9.87 19.46
N PHE A 163 6.50 -9.40 18.80
CA PHE A 163 7.57 -10.27 18.29
C PHE A 163 8.81 -10.34 19.18
N ALA A 164 8.83 -9.65 20.32
CA ALA A 164 9.95 -9.72 21.25
C ALA A 164 10.10 -11.15 21.81
N GLN A 165 11.27 -11.75 21.62
CA GLN A 165 11.59 -13.09 22.13
C GLN A 165 12.19 -13.06 23.55
N LYS A 166 12.41 -11.87 24.12
CA LYS A 166 13.05 -11.65 25.43
C LYS A 166 12.35 -10.52 26.16
N GLN A 167 12.35 -10.57 27.49
CA GLN A 167 11.69 -9.58 28.34
C GLN A 167 12.28 -8.17 28.18
N GLY A 168 13.61 -8.01 28.09
CA GLY A 168 14.24 -6.69 27.94
C GLY A 168 13.72 -5.88 26.74
N PRO A 169 13.80 -6.41 25.50
CA PRO A 169 13.22 -5.75 24.32
C PRO A 169 11.70 -5.52 24.38
N TYR A 170 10.95 -6.36 25.11
CA TYR A 170 9.53 -6.13 25.35
C TYR A 170 9.33 -4.92 26.28
N ASP A 171 10.04 -4.89 27.41
CA ASP A 171 9.95 -3.82 28.41
C ASP A 171 10.36 -2.47 27.81
N GLU A 172 11.42 -2.42 26.99
CA GLU A 172 11.90 -1.21 26.31
C GLU A 172 10.84 -0.53 25.43
N VAL A 173 9.88 -1.28 24.90
CA VAL A 173 8.82 -0.73 24.03
C VAL A 173 7.54 -0.44 24.81
N THR A 174 7.32 -1.08 25.96
CA THR A 174 6.12 -0.90 26.80
C THR A 174 6.27 0.10 27.94
N ALA A 175 7.50 0.47 28.30
CA ALA A 175 7.83 1.42 29.37
C ALA A 175 7.68 2.88 28.92
#